data_AF-A0A1E3V7N9-F1
#
_entry.id   AF-A0A1E3V7N9-F1
#
_cell.length_a   1.000
_cell.length_b   1.000
_cell.length_c   1.000
_cell.angle_alpha   90.00
_cell.angle_beta   90.00
_cell.angle_gamma   90.00
#
_symmetry.space_group_name_H-M   'P 1'
#
loop_
_entity.id
_entity.type
_entity.pdbx_description
1 polymer ?
#
loop_
_entity_poly.entity_id
_entity_poly.type
_entity_poly.pdbx_seq_one_letter_code
_entity_poly.pdbx_strand_id
1 'polypeptide(L)'
;MFLALQVAMVVLVAIATALALAHALEWPGKLRLTKQEYLAIQPIYYPGFTIAGAAEPIALLLVLVLLLLSSTGTPTFWLLCAGFVALLAMHLTYWMLIHPLNNFWLGSTKLSAASARFFTLGGPGSTGLQQMDWTALRDRWELVDREQ
;
A
#
# COMPACT_ATOMS: atom_id res chain seq x y z
N MET A 1 24.61 -9.52 18.37
CA MET A 1 24.00 -9.93 17.07
C MET A 1 22.54 -9.49 16.89
N PHE A 2 21.78 -9.10 17.93
CA PHE A 2 20.43 -8.55 17.76
C PHE A 2 20.36 -7.10 17.23
N LEU A 3 21.36 -6.27 17.53
CA LEU A 3 21.31 -4.85 17.21
C LEU A 3 21.15 -4.55 15.71
N ALA A 4 21.90 -5.25 14.85
CA ALA A 4 21.81 -5.04 13.40
C ALA A 4 20.41 -5.40 12.86
N LEU A 5 19.80 -6.48 13.37
CA LEU A 5 18.43 -6.86 13.00
C LEU A 5 17.40 -5.86 13.51
N GLN A 6 17.57 -5.36 14.73
CA GLN A 6 16.69 -4.33 15.30
C GLN A 6 16.78 -3.02 14.52
N VAL A 7 18.00 -2.59 14.16
CA VAL A 7 18.21 -1.39 13.33
C VAL A 7 17.58 -1.58 11.94
N ALA A 8 17.83 -2.72 11.29
CA ALA A 8 17.23 -3.02 10.00
C ALA A 8 15.69 -3.04 10.07
N MET A 9 15.13 -3.64 11.12
CA MET A 9 13.69 -3.65 11.38
C MET A 9 13.14 -2.24 11.50
N VAL A 10 13.73 -1.39 12.35
CA VAL A 10 13.26 -0.01 12.54
C VAL A 10 13.31 0.78 11.23
N VAL A 11 14.38 0.65 10.44
CA VAL A 11 14.51 1.33 9.15
C VAL A 11 13.44 0.87 8.17
N LEU A 12 13.22 -0.44 8.04
CA LEU A 12 12.22 -0.99 7.11
C LEU A 12 10.80 -0.60 7.52
N VAL A 13 10.48 -0.66 8.82
CA VAL A 13 9.19 -0.21 9.36
C VAL A 13 8.98 1.29 9.11
N ALA A 14 10.02 2.10 9.30
CA ALA A 14 9.95 3.53 9.06
C ALA A 14 9.70 3.85 7.58
N ILE A 15 10.36 3.15 6.64
CA ILE A 15 10.11 3.29 5.21
C ILE A 15 8.66 2.90 4.87
N ALA A 16 8.19 1.74 5.32
CA ALA A 16 6.83 1.28 5.05
C ALA A 16 5.78 2.26 5.59
N THR A 17 5.97 2.73 6.83
CA THR A 17 5.09 3.72 7.47
C THR A 17 5.11 5.05 6.73
N ALA A 18 6.28 5.53 6.29
CA ALA A 18 6.40 6.78 5.54
C ALA A 18 5.63 6.72 4.21
N LEU A 19 5.69 5.60 3.49
CA LEU A 19 4.93 5.40 2.25
C LEU A 19 3.42 5.34 2.51
N ALA A 20 2.99 4.60 3.54
CA ALA A 20 1.58 4.53 3.92
C ALA A 20 1.03 5.90 4.33
N LEU A 21 1.81 6.65 5.12
CA LEU A 21 1.46 8.02 5.53
C LEU A 21 1.42 8.97 4.34
N ALA A 22 2.40 8.92 3.43
CA ALA A 22 2.39 9.71 2.21
C ALA A 22 1.13 9.43 1.38
N HIS A 23 0.76 8.16 1.20
CA HIS A 23 -0.48 7.77 0.53
C HIS A 23 -1.73 8.38 1.18
N ALA A 24 -1.82 8.33 2.51
CA ALA A 24 -2.93 8.92 3.25
C ALA A 24 -2.97 10.45 3.12
N LEU A 25 -1.81 11.12 3.10
CA LEU A 25 -1.74 12.59 3.00
C LEU A 25 -1.97 13.10 1.56
N GLU A 26 -1.70 12.29 0.54
CA GLU A 26 -2.03 12.62 -0.85
C GLU A 26 -3.54 12.64 -1.12
N TRP A 27 -4.31 12.02 -0.23
CA TRP A 27 -5.73 11.80 -0.39
C TRP A 27 -6.54 13.05 -0.75
N PRO A 28 -6.47 14.17 0.01
CA PRO A 28 -7.31 15.33 -0.27
C PRO A 28 -6.96 16.00 -1.60
N GLY A 29 -5.71 15.85 -2.06
CA GLY A 29 -5.26 16.31 -3.37
C GLY A 29 -5.85 15.46 -4.49
N LYS A 30 -5.83 14.13 -4.34
CA LYS A 30 -6.39 13.19 -5.33
C LYS A 30 -7.87 13.41 -5.58
N LEU A 31 -8.64 13.77 -4.55
CA LEU A 31 -10.08 14.08 -4.69
C LEU A 31 -10.38 15.31 -5.55
N ARG A 32 -9.39 16.19 -5.76
CA ARG A 32 -9.54 17.40 -6.58
C ARG A 32 -9.17 17.18 -8.05
N LEU A 33 -8.52 16.06 -8.37
CA LEU A 33 -8.04 15.79 -9.72
C LEU A 33 -9.18 15.38 -10.65
N THR A 34 -9.12 15.88 -11.88
CA THR A 34 -9.86 15.31 -13.01
C THR A 34 -9.34 13.90 -13.32
N LYS A 35 -10.13 13.12 -14.07
CA LYS A 35 -9.71 11.78 -14.54
C LYS A 35 -8.36 11.81 -15.26
N GLN A 36 -8.16 12.80 -16.14
CA GLN A 36 -6.96 12.91 -16.95
C GLN A 36 -5.74 13.18 -16.07
N GLU A 37 -5.86 14.10 -15.10
CA GLU A 37 -4.79 14.39 -14.15
C GLU A 37 -4.49 13.18 -13.25
N TYR A 38 -5.53 12.52 -12.73
CA TYR A 38 -5.39 11.33 -11.88
C TYR A 38 -4.64 10.20 -12.59
N LEU A 39 -4.89 9.97 -13.87
CA LEU A 39 -4.18 8.93 -14.64
C LEU A 39 -2.77 9.40 -15.06
N ALA A 40 -2.58 10.69 -15.33
CA ALA A 40 -1.29 11.24 -15.76
C ALA A 40 -0.22 11.19 -14.66
N ILE A 41 -0.61 11.26 -13.38
CA ILE A 41 0.34 11.19 -12.26
C ILE A 41 0.80 9.77 -11.93
N GLN A 42 0.02 8.74 -12.28
CA GLN A 42 0.29 7.36 -11.86
C GLN A 42 1.68 6.83 -12.29
N PRO A 43 2.16 7.08 -13.53
CA PRO A 43 3.47 6.60 -13.96
C PRO A 43 4.64 7.21 -13.18
N ILE A 44 4.46 8.37 -12.56
CA ILE A 44 5.47 9.03 -11.72
C ILE A 44 5.53 8.37 -10.34
N TYR A 45 4.39 7.97 -9.79
CA TYR A 45 4.30 7.40 -8.44
C TYR A 45 4.64 5.90 -8.38
N TYR A 46 4.04 5.08 -9.24
CA TYR A 46 4.10 3.61 -9.07
C TYR A 46 5.50 3.01 -9.09
N PRO A 47 6.48 3.46 -9.92
CA PRO A 47 7.82 2.88 -9.87
C PRO A 47 8.46 3.02 -8.49
N GLY A 48 8.35 4.21 -7.87
CA GLY A 48 8.88 4.48 -6.54
C GLY A 48 8.16 3.67 -5.46
N PHE A 49 6.83 3.70 -5.45
CA PHE A 49 6.03 2.93 -4.48
C PHE A 49 6.20 1.41 -4.65
N THR A 50 6.43 0.90 -5.87
CA THR A 50 6.67 -0.54 -6.08
C THR A 50 8.01 -0.96 -5.48
N ILE A 51 9.08 -0.20 -5.73
CA ILE A 51 10.43 -0.53 -5.23
C ILE A 51 10.49 -0.35 -3.71
N ALA A 52 10.09 0.81 -3.22
CA ALA A 52 10.14 1.12 -1.79
C ALA A 52 9.09 0.32 -1.00
N GLY A 53 7.96 -0.03 -1.62
CA GLY A 53 6.92 -0.87 -1.02
C GLY A 53 7.38 -2.29 -0.67
N ALA A 54 8.46 -2.78 -1.28
CA ALA A 54 9.07 -4.04 -0.87
C ALA A 54 9.55 -4.02 0.60
N ALA A 55 9.79 -2.84 1.18
CA ALA A 55 10.15 -2.71 2.59
C ALA A 55 9.06 -3.26 3.52
N GLU A 56 7.79 -3.18 3.13
CA GLU A 56 6.65 -3.63 3.95
C GLU A 56 6.64 -5.14 4.21
N PRO A 57 6.61 -6.04 3.21
CA PRO A 57 6.64 -7.48 3.46
C PRO A 57 7.95 -7.91 4.13
N ILE A 58 9.07 -7.26 3.83
CA ILE A 58 10.36 -7.55 4.47
C ILE A 58 10.31 -7.15 5.96
N ALA A 59 9.75 -5.98 6.29
CA ALA A 59 9.56 -5.54 7.67
C ALA A 59 8.66 -6.51 8.44
N LEU A 60 7.53 -6.91 7.85
CA LEU A 60 6.58 -7.84 8.47
C LEU A 60 7.24 -9.18 8.84
N LEU A 61 8.02 -9.75 7.92
CA LEU A 61 8.80 -10.98 8.16
C LEU A 61 9.86 -10.79 9.23
N LEU A 62 10.59 -9.68 9.21
CA LEU A 62 11.66 -9.42 10.18
C LEU A 62 11.12 -9.19 11.59
N VAL A 63 9.98 -8.50 11.74
CA VAL A 63 9.29 -8.36 13.03
C VAL A 63 8.80 -9.71 13.53
N LEU A 64 8.27 -10.58 12.65
CA LEU A 64 7.88 -11.95 13.02
C LEU A 64 9.08 -12.75 13.55
N VAL A 65 10.23 -12.69 12.87
CA VAL A 65 11.46 -13.35 13.33
C VAL A 65 11.87 -12.83 14.70
N LEU A 66 11.89 -11.50 14.91
CA LEU A 66 12.23 -10.92 16.21
C LEU A 66 11.23 -11.31 17.31
N LEU A 67 9.95 -11.39 16.98
CA LEU A 67 8.90 -11.80 17.91
C LEU A 67 9.13 -13.25 18.36
N LEU A 68 9.39 -14.18 17.43
CA LEU A 68 9.66 -15.59 17.70
C LEU A 68 10.93 -15.82 18.52
N LEU A 69 11.92 -14.94 18.38
CA LEU A 69 13.17 -14.99 19.15
C LEU A 69 13.07 -14.27 20.50
N SER A 70 12.00 -13.50 20.75
CA SER A 70 11.84 -12.73 21.98
C SER A 70 11.19 -13.55 23.10
N SER A 71 11.63 -13.34 24.35
CA SER A 71 11.06 -14.03 25.50
C SER A 71 9.62 -13.57 25.76
N THR A 72 8.70 -14.53 25.80
CA THR A 72 7.29 -14.30 26.11
C THR A 72 7.11 -13.65 27.48
N GLY A 73 6.11 -12.78 27.63
CA GLY A 73 5.81 -12.11 28.90
C GLY A 73 6.68 -10.89 29.22
N THR A 74 7.62 -10.53 28.33
CA THR A 74 8.40 -9.29 28.46
C THR A 74 7.69 -8.11 27.78
N PRO A 75 7.93 -6.85 28.21
CA PRO A 75 7.42 -5.68 27.50
C PRO A 75 7.83 -5.64 26.02
N THR A 76 9.07 -6.06 25.72
CA THR A 76 9.59 -6.14 24.35
C THR A 76 8.76 -7.08 23.47
N PHE A 77 8.37 -8.25 23.98
CA PHE A 77 7.52 -9.20 23.25
C PHE A 77 6.16 -8.56 22.88
N TRP A 78 5.53 -7.86 23.84
CA TRP A 78 4.24 -7.22 23.59
C TRP A 78 4.33 -6.05 22.59
N LEU A 79 5.41 -5.28 22.63
CA LEU A 79 5.66 -4.22 21.65
C LEU A 79 5.88 -4.78 20.23
N LEU A 80 6.66 -5.85 20.11
CA LEU A 80 6.83 -6.55 18.83
C LEU A 80 5.52 -7.14 18.32
N CYS A 81 4.70 -7.70 19.20
CA CYS A 81 3.38 -8.26 18.86
C CYS A 81 2.44 -7.16 18.35
N ALA A 82 2.34 -6.03 19.07
CA ALA A 82 1.53 -4.90 18.64
C ALA A 82 2.00 -4.33 17.29
N GLY A 83 3.32 -4.17 17.10
CA GLY A 83 3.91 -3.73 15.84
C GLY A 83 3.63 -4.71 14.69
N PHE A 84 3.72 -6.02 14.96
CA PHE A 84 3.39 -7.05 13.98
C PHE A 84 1.93 -6.98 13.55
N VAL A 85 1.00 -6.86 14.49
CA VAL A 85 -0.44 -6.74 14.18
C VAL A 85 -0.73 -5.47 13.37
N ALA A 86 -0.09 -4.34 13.70
CA ALA A 86 -0.24 -3.10 12.93
C ALA A 86 0.29 -3.23 11.50
N LEU A 87 1.49 -3.81 11.31
CA LEU A 87 2.04 -4.06 9.97
C LEU A 87 1.19 -5.05 9.18
N LEU A 88 0.65 -6.09 9.84
CA LEU A 88 -0.25 -7.04 9.20
C LEU A 88 -1.54 -6.35 8.74
N ALA A 89 -2.12 -5.50 9.57
CA ALA A 89 -3.31 -4.72 9.20
C ALA A 89 -3.03 -3.80 8.00
N MET A 90 -1.86 -3.14 7.97
CA MET A 90 -1.42 -2.33 6.83
C MET A 90 -1.29 -3.19 5.56
N HIS A 91 -0.67 -4.37 5.67
CA HIS A 91 -0.50 -5.29 4.54
C HIS A 91 -1.82 -5.82 3.99
N LEU A 92 -2.75 -6.17 4.88
CA LEU A 92 -4.08 -6.61 4.48
C LEU A 92 -4.87 -5.46 3.84
N THR A 93 -4.77 -4.24 4.36
CA THR A 93 -5.39 -3.04 3.77
C THR A 93 -4.93 -2.83 2.33
N TYR A 94 -3.63 -2.99 2.09
CA TYR A 94 -3.08 -2.90 0.75
C TYR A 94 -3.74 -3.92 -0.20
N TRP A 95 -3.72 -5.21 0.16
CA TRP A 95 -4.22 -6.26 -0.73
C TRP A 95 -5.73 -6.26 -0.91
N MET A 96 -6.49 -5.89 0.12
CA MET A 96 -7.95 -5.95 0.09
C MET A 96 -8.57 -4.70 -0.53
N LEU A 97 -7.97 -3.53 -0.35
CA LEU A 97 -8.56 -2.24 -0.78
C LEU A 97 -7.76 -1.58 -1.90
N ILE A 98 -6.45 -1.43 -1.71
CA ILE A 98 -5.59 -0.61 -2.58
C ILE A 98 -5.20 -1.34 -3.86
N HIS A 99 -4.81 -2.62 -3.78
CA HIS A 99 -4.38 -3.41 -4.93
C HIS A 99 -5.49 -3.57 -5.98
N PRO A 100 -6.75 -3.91 -5.63
CA PRO A 100 -7.83 -4.01 -6.61
C PRO A 100 -8.13 -2.67 -7.29
N LEU A 101 -8.11 -1.57 -6.52
CA LEU A 101 -8.30 -0.21 -7.02
C LEU A 101 -7.21 0.16 -8.05
N ASN A 102 -5.96 -0.09 -7.69
CA ASN A 102 -4.82 0.18 -8.54
C ASN A 102 -4.87 -0.65 -9.82
N ASN A 103 -5.19 -1.94 -9.73
CA ASN A 103 -5.33 -2.82 -10.90
C ASN A 103 -6.43 -2.33 -11.85
N PHE A 104 -7.56 -1.86 -11.31
CA PHE A 104 -8.65 -1.29 -12.10
C PHE A 104 -8.22 -0.03 -12.86
N TRP A 105 -7.60 0.94 -12.19
CA TRP A 105 -7.22 2.21 -12.80
C TRP A 105 -6.00 2.11 -13.72
N LEU A 106 -5.08 1.20 -13.43
CA LEU A 106 -3.84 1.04 -14.18
C LEU A 106 -3.92 0.06 -15.33
N GLY A 107 -4.99 -0.74 -15.42
CA GLY A 107 -5.17 -1.72 -16.51
C GLY A 107 -5.09 -1.11 -17.92
N SER A 108 -5.34 0.19 -18.07
CA SER A 108 -5.22 0.94 -19.34
C SER A 108 -3.98 1.83 -19.46
N THR A 109 -3.11 1.88 -18.46
CA THR A 109 -1.97 2.82 -18.40
C THR A 109 -0.66 2.09 -18.74
N LYS A 110 0.19 2.69 -19.59
CA LYS A 110 1.52 2.14 -19.91
C LYS A 110 2.44 2.29 -18.70
N LEU A 111 2.49 1.26 -17.87
CA LEU A 111 3.40 1.18 -16.73
C LEU A 111 4.76 0.58 -17.11
N SER A 112 5.77 0.81 -16.27
CA SER A 112 7.06 0.12 -16.35
C SER A 112 6.87 -1.41 -16.28
N ALA A 113 7.78 -2.19 -16.87
CA ALA A 113 7.66 -3.65 -16.92
C ALA A 113 7.57 -4.33 -15.54
N ALA A 114 8.23 -3.77 -14.52
CA ALA A 114 8.17 -4.26 -13.14
C ALA A 114 6.77 -4.05 -12.52
N SER A 115 6.23 -2.84 -12.67
CA SER A 115 4.89 -2.49 -12.17
C SER A 115 3.79 -3.26 -12.90
N ALA A 116 3.91 -3.43 -14.23
CA ALA A 116 2.93 -4.17 -15.04
C ALA A 116 2.81 -5.64 -14.59
N ARG A 117 3.93 -6.32 -14.32
CA ARG A 117 3.94 -7.71 -13.83
C ARG A 117 3.32 -7.85 -12.44
N PHE A 118 3.55 -6.87 -11.58
CA PHE A 118 2.98 -6.86 -10.23
C PHE A 118 1.44 -6.84 -10.27
N PHE A 119 0.83 -5.96 -11.07
CA PHE A 119 -0.64 -5.87 -11.15
C PHE A 119 -1.31 -7.06 -11.85
N THR A 120 -0.62 -7.77 -12.75
CA THR A 120 -1.16 -8.98 -13.38
C THR A 120 -1.40 -10.15 -12.41
N LEU A 121 -0.83 -10.11 -11.20
CA LEU A 121 -1.07 -11.11 -10.16
C LEU A 121 -2.47 -11.00 -9.51
N GLY A 122 -3.22 -9.91 -9.75
CA GLY A 122 -4.52 -9.64 -9.12
C GLY A 122 -5.78 -9.92 -9.94
N GLY A 123 -5.68 -10.62 -11.08
CA GLY A 123 -6.82 -10.99 -11.92
C GLY A 123 -7.21 -9.99 -13.02
N PRO A 124 -8.10 -10.37 -13.95
CA PRO A 124 -8.41 -9.58 -15.15
C PRO A 124 -9.15 -8.28 -14.82
N GLY A 125 -8.59 -7.15 -15.26
CA GLY A 125 -9.18 -5.82 -15.12
C GLY A 125 -10.55 -5.72 -15.80
N SER A 126 -11.51 -5.07 -15.14
CA SER A 126 -12.89 -4.96 -15.58
C SER A 126 -13.03 -4.01 -16.79
N THR A 127 -13.02 -4.60 -17.97
CA THR A 127 -13.25 -3.94 -19.28
C THR A 127 -14.68 -3.40 -19.47
N GLY A 128 -15.58 -3.56 -18.50
CA GLY A 128 -17.02 -3.24 -18.63
C GLY A 128 -17.53 -1.94 -17.99
N LEU A 129 -16.70 -1.15 -17.31
CA LEU A 129 -17.15 0.02 -16.51
C LEU A 129 -16.92 1.38 -17.18
N GLN A 130 -16.58 1.40 -18.47
CA GLN A 130 -16.21 2.62 -19.20
C GLN A 130 -17.34 3.67 -19.35
N GLN A 131 -18.59 3.33 -19.03
CA GLN A 131 -19.76 4.21 -19.17
C GLN A 131 -20.24 4.87 -17.86
N MET A 132 -19.71 4.52 -16.69
CA MET A 132 -20.07 5.21 -15.44
C MET A 132 -19.30 6.52 -15.28
N ASP A 133 -19.92 7.51 -14.64
CA ASP A 133 -19.26 8.75 -14.23
C ASP A 133 -18.03 8.42 -13.38
N TRP A 134 -16.87 8.84 -13.87
CA TRP A 134 -15.58 8.65 -13.23
C TRP A 134 -15.60 9.12 -11.77
N THR A 135 -16.27 10.24 -11.50
CA THR A 135 -16.30 10.82 -10.16
C THR A 135 -17.07 9.92 -9.20
N ALA A 136 -18.20 9.35 -9.65
CA ALA A 136 -18.98 8.39 -8.87
C ALA A 136 -18.21 7.08 -8.62
N LEU A 137 -17.47 6.58 -9.63
CA LEU A 137 -16.59 5.42 -9.45
C LEU A 137 -15.44 5.72 -8.48
N ARG A 138 -14.78 6.86 -8.62
CA ARG A 138 -13.71 7.27 -7.71
C ARG A 138 -14.25 7.41 -6.29
N ASP A 139 -15.29 8.20 -6.09
CA ASP A 139 -15.82 8.51 -4.76
C ASP A 139 -16.31 7.23 -4.04
N ARG A 140 -16.88 6.25 -4.76
CA ARG A 140 -17.27 4.93 -4.20
C ARG A 140 -16.08 4.11 -3.69
N TRP A 141 -14.97 4.10 -4.42
CA TRP A 141 -13.81 3.31 -4.04
C TRP A 141 -12.92 4.03 -3.05
N GLU A 142 -12.92 5.35 -3.13
CA GLU A 142 -12.23 6.21 -2.20
C GLU A 142 -13.07 6.38 -0.89
N LEU A 143 -14.27 5.81 -0.74
CA LEU A 143 -15.12 5.95 0.47
C LEU A 143 -15.48 7.42 0.80
N VAL A 144 -15.66 8.25 -0.24
CA VAL A 144 -16.15 9.62 -0.08
C VAL A 144 -17.67 9.60 -0.16
N ASP A 145 -18.33 9.72 0.99
CA ASP A 145 -19.74 10.07 1.02
C ASP A 145 -19.86 11.58 0.83
N ARG A 146 -20.41 12.01 -0.31
CA ARG A 146 -20.92 13.37 -0.44
C ARG A 146 -22.37 13.34 0.01
N GLU A 147 -22.63 13.76 1.25
CA GLU A 147 -23.97 14.21 1.59
C GLU A 147 -24.36 15.32 0.60
N GLN A 148 -25.50 15.12 -0.05
CA GLN A 148 -26.02 15.93 -1.17
C GLN A 148 -26.31 17.37 -0.77
#